data_AF-M0E1N2-F1
#
_entry.id   AF-M0E1N2-F1
#
_cell.length_a   1.000
_cell.length_b   1.000
_cell.length_c   1.000
_cell.angle_alpha   90.00
_cell.angle_beta   90.00
_cell.angle_gamma   90.00
#
_symmetry.space_group_name_H-M   'P 1'
#
loop_
_entity.id
_entity.type
_entity.pdbx_description
1 polymer ?
#
loop_
_entity_poly.entity_id
_entity_poly.type
_entity_poly.pdbx_seq_one_letter_code
_entity_poly.pdbx_strand_id
1 'polypeptide(L)'
;MSRTNTNGKVVTVDEQAFENTGEQTIDEDGFPVVDETSAFEAAVEQETQAKVDANHPDGIPDTSTERIHGVTLEQEERIRAREAELERISAQAELGTQDGREQRTRAVAAHGSTERRQTFQKRAASVDPRVDPDRDDPRTELSQDELATVNTEATRLATRLDGWSRAAISCRLAEAVVDDKDLTSAVVRVFGELQMAPGQVVPIGKLEDVDRKEVSIDGRVKTLWDPSHPSIAQVGLIADDSGQTRVTIWKASEAPWIAEGERVRIHGAARNWYEGRVSLAVTGWSTIHFPERGRWWEA
;
A
#
# COMPACT_ATOMS: atom_id res chain seq x y z
N MET A 1 1.18 -0.19 26.45
CA MET A 1 0.24 0.48 25.52
C MET A 1 -0.73 -0.58 25.04
N SER A 2 -1.74 -0.85 25.87
CA SER A 2 -2.59 -2.05 25.76
C SER A 2 -3.75 -1.80 24.80
N ARG A 3 -3.96 -2.76 23.90
CA ARG A 3 -5.09 -2.85 22.98
C ARG A 3 -6.36 -3.20 23.77
N THR A 4 -7.44 -2.45 23.56
CA THR A 4 -8.76 -2.76 24.12
C THR A 4 -9.61 -3.42 23.04
N ASN A 5 -9.81 -4.74 23.15
CA ASN A 5 -10.86 -5.47 22.45
C ASN A 5 -12.16 -5.28 23.23
N THR A 6 -13.18 -4.70 22.61
CA THR A 6 -14.54 -4.60 23.16
C THR A 6 -15.32 -5.86 22.81
N ASN A 7 -15.57 -6.71 23.83
CA ASN A 7 -16.51 -7.82 23.77
C ASN A 7 -17.94 -7.32 23.99
N GLY A 8 -18.89 -7.92 23.26
CA GLY A 8 -20.31 -7.62 23.28
C GLY A 8 -20.97 -7.81 24.65
N LYS A 9 -21.87 -6.87 24.97
CA LYS A 9 -22.77 -6.95 26.12
C LYS A 9 -24.16 -7.30 25.61
N VAL A 10 -24.52 -8.58 25.80
CA VAL A 10 -25.90 -9.06 25.72
C VAL A 10 -26.64 -8.43 26.91
N VAL A 11 -27.70 -7.68 26.63
CA VAL A 11 -28.59 -7.10 27.64
C VAL A 11 -29.79 -8.02 27.74
N THR A 12 -29.91 -8.73 28.86
CA THR A 12 -31.12 -9.45 29.26
C THR A 12 -32.14 -8.42 29.73
N VAL A 13 -33.38 -8.56 29.23
CA VAL A 13 -34.53 -7.73 29.58
C VAL A 13 -34.95 -8.11 31.00
N ASP A 14 -34.78 -7.16 31.93
CA ASP A 14 -35.35 -7.27 33.27
C ASP A 14 -36.87 -7.11 33.21
N GLU A 15 -37.50 -8.11 33.79
CA GLU A 15 -38.88 -8.27 34.17
C GLU A 15 -39.24 -7.24 35.26
N GLN A 16 -40.01 -6.19 34.96
CA GLN A 16 -40.73 -5.44 36.00
C GLN A 16 -42.05 -4.82 35.53
N ALA A 17 -43.05 -5.07 36.39
CA ALA A 17 -44.17 -4.20 36.77
C ALA A 17 -45.36 -4.08 35.81
N PHE A 18 -46.31 -5.00 36.00
CA PHE A 18 -47.73 -4.67 35.98
C PHE A 18 -48.02 -3.57 37.02
N GLU A 19 -48.47 -2.40 36.59
CA GLU A 19 -49.47 -1.62 37.33
C GLU A 19 -50.52 -1.13 36.34
N ASN A 20 -51.67 -1.79 36.42
CA ASN A 20 -52.89 -1.43 35.73
C ASN A 20 -53.59 -0.38 36.60
N THR A 21 -53.53 0.90 36.22
CA THR A 21 -54.40 1.92 36.81
C THR A 21 -55.04 2.71 35.68
N GLY A 22 -56.25 2.32 35.34
CA GLY A 22 -57.13 3.13 34.52
C GLY A 22 -57.49 4.40 35.29
N GLU A 23 -56.87 5.52 34.93
CA GLU A 23 -57.30 6.84 35.35
C GLU A 23 -58.64 7.15 34.68
N GLN A 24 -59.74 6.97 35.41
CA GLN A 24 -61.02 7.58 35.05
C GLN A 24 -60.94 9.08 35.37
N THR A 25 -61.02 9.92 34.36
CA THR A 25 -61.16 11.37 34.51
C THR A 25 -62.50 11.69 35.14
N ILE A 26 -62.50 12.48 36.21
CA ILE A 26 -63.70 12.87 36.97
C ILE A 26 -63.98 14.34 36.65
N ASP A 27 -65.24 14.72 36.44
CA ASP A 27 -65.62 16.13 36.22
C ASP A 27 -65.60 16.96 37.52
N GLU A 28 -65.75 18.28 37.42
CA GLU A 28 -65.68 19.21 38.56
C GLU A 28 -66.73 18.95 39.66
N ASP A 29 -67.75 18.12 39.41
CA ASP A 29 -68.78 17.74 40.39
C ASP A 29 -68.64 16.29 40.89
N GLY A 30 -67.56 15.58 40.53
CA GLY A 30 -67.20 14.30 41.15
C GLY A 30 -67.78 13.05 40.48
N PHE A 31 -68.29 13.13 39.25
CA PHE A 31 -68.74 11.96 38.48
C PHE A 31 -67.69 11.57 37.42
N PRO A 32 -67.42 10.26 37.22
CA PRO A 32 -66.48 9.80 36.21
C PRO A 32 -67.02 10.14 34.81
N VAL A 33 -66.25 10.94 34.06
CA VAL A 33 -66.49 11.25 32.65
C VAL A 33 -66.24 9.96 31.87
N VAL A 34 -67.32 9.32 31.44
CA VAL A 34 -67.23 8.26 30.42
C VAL A 34 -66.95 8.98 29.11
N ASP A 35 -65.69 9.00 28.70
CA ASP A 35 -65.33 9.37 27.33
C ASP A 35 -65.96 8.29 26.42
N GLU A 36 -67.15 8.58 25.87
CA GLU A 36 -67.89 7.70 24.95
C GLU A 36 -67.21 7.61 23.57
N THR A 37 -65.88 7.76 23.50
CA THR A 37 -65.12 7.39 22.32
C THR A 37 -65.01 5.87 22.30
N SER A 38 -66.06 5.22 21.76
CA SER A 38 -66.01 3.80 21.45
C SER A 38 -64.77 3.52 20.60
N ALA A 39 -63.81 2.78 21.14
CA ALA A 39 -62.74 2.20 20.36
C ALA A 39 -63.40 1.20 19.39
N PHE A 40 -63.63 1.64 18.16
CA PHE A 40 -64.20 0.79 17.11
C PHE A 40 -63.15 -0.24 16.69
N GLU A 41 -62.99 -1.31 17.47
CA GLU A 41 -62.36 -2.52 16.97
C GLU A 41 -63.34 -3.16 15.99
N ALA A 42 -62.90 -3.34 14.74
CA ALA A 42 -63.68 -4.10 13.78
C ALA A 42 -63.93 -5.50 14.35
N ALA A 43 -65.18 -5.96 14.34
CA ALA A 43 -65.45 -7.34 14.72
C ALA A 43 -64.65 -8.27 13.78
N VAL A 44 -64.17 -9.40 14.29
CA VAL A 44 -63.39 -10.39 13.49
C VAL A 44 -64.08 -10.74 12.16
N GLU A 45 -65.42 -10.74 12.15
CA GLU A 45 -66.24 -10.93 10.96
C GLU A 45 -66.07 -9.81 9.92
N GLN A 46 -66.00 -8.55 10.35
CA GLN A 46 -65.78 -7.40 9.47
C GLN A 46 -64.37 -7.40 8.88
N GLU A 47 -63.35 -7.77 9.66
CA GLU A 47 -61.98 -7.93 9.15
C GLU A 47 -61.88 -9.07 8.13
N THR A 48 -62.53 -10.20 8.44
CA THR A 48 -62.61 -11.35 7.53
C THR A 48 -63.33 -10.98 6.24
N GLN A 49 -64.46 -10.27 6.33
CA GLN A 49 -65.23 -9.82 5.18
C GLN A 49 -64.44 -8.81 4.34
N ALA A 50 -63.78 -7.82 4.95
CA ALA A 50 -62.93 -6.86 4.25
C ALA A 50 -61.80 -7.55 3.46
N LYS A 51 -61.24 -8.64 4.00
CA LYS A 51 -60.23 -9.44 3.32
C LYS A 51 -60.81 -10.27 2.18
N VAL A 52 -62.01 -10.82 2.34
CA VAL A 52 -62.73 -11.53 1.27
C VAL A 52 -63.06 -10.56 0.13
N ASP A 53 -63.59 -9.39 0.46
CA ASP A 53 -63.99 -8.34 -0.50
C ASP A 53 -62.77 -7.77 -1.24
N ALA A 54 -61.64 -7.56 -0.56
CA ALA A 54 -60.41 -7.12 -1.21
C ALA A 54 -59.85 -8.11 -2.25
N ASN A 55 -60.12 -9.42 -2.06
CA ASN A 55 -59.70 -10.48 -2.99
C ASN A 55 -60.71 -10.73 -4.12
N HIS A 56 -61.96 -10.26 -3.99
CA HIS A 56 -62.98 -10.44 -5.01
C HIS A 56 -62.82 -9.37 -6.11
N PRO A 57 -62.89 -9.72 -7.41
CA PRO A 57 -62.66 -8.77 -8.51
C PRO A 57 -63.60 -7.56 -8.49
N ASP A 58 -64.83 -7.75 -8.01
CA ASP A 58 -65.84 -6.69 -7.86
C ASP A 58 -66.06 -6.24 -6.40
N GLY A 59 -65.27 -6.75 -5.45
CA GLY A 59 -65.57 -6.59 -4.02
C GLY A 59 -65.32 -5.20 -3.48
N ILE A 60 -64.45 -4.40 -4.12
CA ILE A 60 -64.24 -3.01 -3.76
C ILE A 60 -64.24 -2.15 -5.04
N PRO A 61 -65.27 -1.32 -5.26
CA PRO A 61 -65.43 -0.51 -6.46
C PRO A 61 -64.55 0.75 -6.37
N ASP A 62 -63.22 0.55 -6.36
CA ASP A 62 -62.28 1.64 -6.54
C ASP A 62 -61.75 1.61 -7.96
N THR A 63 -61.84 2.75 -8.64
CA THR A 63 -61.43 2.94 -10.04
C THR A 63 -60.12 3.71 -10.17
N SER A 64 -59.51 4.10 -9.03
CA SER A 64 -58.20 4.73 -9.01
C SER A 64 -57.11 3.71 -9.38
N THR A 65 -56.20 4.10 -10.26
CA THR A 65 -55.04 3.27 -10.64
C THR A 65 -53.97 3.24 -9.53
N GLU A 66 -54.17 3.98 -8.44
CA GLU A 66 -53.22 4.13 -7.34
C GLU A 66 -53.34 3.02 -6.29
N ARG A 67 -54.43 2.25 -6.32
CA ARG A 67 -54.73 1.21 -5.33
C ARG A 67 -54.11 -0.15 -5.67
N ILE A 68 -53.61 -0.85 -4.65
CA ILE A 68 -53.08 -2.21 -4.78
C ILE A 68 -54.24 -3.22 -4.65
N HIS A 69 -54.61 -3.88 -5.77
CA HIS A 69 -55.66 -4.91 -5.78
C HIS A 69 -55.29 -6.13 -4.92
N GLY A 70 -56.28 -6.75 -4.26
CA GLY A 70 -56.07 -7.94 -3.41
C GLY A 70 -55.66 -7.64 -1.97
N VAL A 71 -55.57 -6.36 -1.60
CA VAL A 71 -54.94 -5.89 -0.36
C VAL A 71 -55.90 -4.98 0.42
N THR A 72 -55.90 -5.08 1.75
CA THR A 72 -56.69 -4.16 2.60
C THR A 72 -56.02 -2.78 2.67
N LEU A 73 -56.76 -1.72 3.01
CA LEU A 73 -56.21 -0.36 3.10
C LEU A 73 -55.01 -0.27 4.07
N GLU A 74 -55.10 -0.93 5.23
CA GLU A 74 -54.00 -0.98 6.21
C GLU A 74 -52.75 -1.64 5.62
N GLN A 75 -52.91 -2.73 4.86
CA GLN A 75 -51.81 -3.41 4.21
C GLN A 75 -51.21 -2.54 3.08
N GLU A 76 -52.03 -1.81 2.34
CA GLU A 76 -51.59 -0.86 1.32
C GLU A 76 -50.75 0.28 1.93
N GLU A 77 -51.20 0.88 3.02
CA GLU A 77 -50.45 1.91 3.75
C GLU A 77 -49.12 1.35 4.30
N ARG A 78 -49.14 0.12 4.82
CA ARG A 78 -47.94 -0.57 5.29
C ARG A 78 -46.94 -0.84 4.14
N ILE A 79 -47.42 -1.22 2.96
CA ILE A 79 -46.59 -1.41 1.77
C ILE A 79 -45.97 -0.07 1.35
N ARG A 80 -46.78 0.98 1.22
CA ARG A 80 -46.31 2.33 0.84
C ARG A 80 -45.29 2.88 1.82
N ALA A 81 -45.53 2.72 3.13
CA ALA A 81 -44.58 3.15 4.16
C ALA A 81 -43.25 2.39 4.07
N ARG A 82 -43.29 1.08 3.78
CA ARG A 82 -42.09 0.28 3.57
C ARG A 82 -41.33 0.68 2.32
N GLU A 83 -42.03 0.94 1.22
CA GLU A 83 -41.43 1.40 -0.04
C GLU A 83 -40.76 2.76 0.13
N ALA A 84 -41.41 3.71 0.80
CA ALA A 84 -40.83 5.02 1.11
C ALA A 84 -39.55 4.91 1.97
N GLU A 85 -39.52 3.99 2.93
CA GLU A 85 -38.31 3.74 3.73
C GLU A 85 -37.22 3.03 2.93
N LEU A 86 -37.57 2.07 2.06
CA LEU A 86 -36.63 1.45 1.12
C LEU A 86 -36.04 2.47 0.15
N GLU A 87 -36.84 3.40 -0.37
CA GLU A 87 -36.38 4.51 -1.20
C GLU A 87 -35.39 5.39 -0.43
N ARG A 88 -35.73 5.77 0.81
CA ARG A 88 -34.82 6.54 1.68
C ARG A 88 -33.49 5.82 1.90
N ILE A 89 -33.53 4.53 2.23
CA ILE A 89 -32.32 3.70 2.42
C ILE A 89 -31.53 3.60 1.12
N SER A 90 -32.20 3.43 -0.03
CA SER A 90 -31.54 3.34 -1.34
C SER A 90 -30.83 4.65 -1.72
N ALA A 91 -31.48 5.81 -1.54
CA ALA A 91 -30.89 7.12 -1.79
C ALA A 91 -29.69 7.40 -0.86
N GLN A 92 -29.78 6.99 0.40
CA GLN A 92 -28.66 7.08 1.34
C GLN A 92 -27.52 6.13 0.97
N ALA A 93 -27.83 4.94 0.47
CA ALA A 93 -26.85 3.95 0.02
C ALA A 93 -26.12 4.42 -1.25
N GLU A 94 -26.79 5.06 -2.20
CA GLU A 94 -26.17 5.66 -3.39
C GLU A 94 -25.10 6.69 -3.00
N LEU A 95 -25.41 7.60 -2.07
CA LEU A 95 -24.45 8.57 -1.52
C LEU A 95 -23.32 7.92 -0.70
N GLY A 96 -23.55 6.71 -0.18
CA GLY A 96 -22.61 5.96 0.64
C GLY A 96 -21.66 5.03 -0.12
N THR A 97 -21.88 4.81 -1.42
CA THR A 97 -21.06 3.89 -2.22
C THR A 97 -19.59 4.31 -2.18
N GLN A 98 -18.77 3.47 -1.53
CA GLN A 98 -17.33 3.66 -1.39
C GLN A 98 -16.57 3.39 -2.70
N ASP A 99 -17.30 3.27 -3.81
CA ASP A 99 -16.76 2.96 -5.11
C ASP A 99 -15.77 4.05 -5.53
N GLY A 100 -14.58 3.61 -5.93
CA GLY A 100 -13.47 4.50 -6.26
C GLY A 100 -12.88 5.27 -5.08
N ARG A 101 -13.26 5.02 -3.81
CA ARG A 101 -12.60 5.65 -2.64
C ARG A 101 -11.11 5.33 -2.61
N GLU A 102 -10.74 4.08 -2.85
CA GLU A 102 -9.33 3.67 -2.89
C GLU A 102 -8.59 4.43 -3.99
N GLN A 103 -9.17 4.52 -5.19
CA GLN A 103 -8.58 5.22 -6.33
C GLN A 103 -8.41 6.72 -6.05
N ARG A 104 -9.43 7.37 -5.48
CA ARG A 104 -9.36 8.78 -5.06
C ARG A 104 -8.31 9.00 -3.97
N THR A 105 -8.28 8.13 -2.96
CA THR A 105 -7.29 8.20 -1.88
C THR A 105 -5.88 8.02 -2.42
N ARG A 106 -5.68 7.08 -3.35
CA ARG A 106 -4.41 6.86 -4.04
C ARG A 106 -4.00 8.08 -4.85
N ALA A 107 -4.93 8.71 -5.57
CA ALA A 107 -4.65 9.92 -6.34
C ALA A 107 -4.22 11.09 -5.43
N VAL A 108 -4.94 11.32 -4.33
CA VAL A 108 -4.60 12.35 -3.33
C VAL A 108 -3.24 12.06 -2.69
N ALA A 109 -2.98 10.81 -2.30
CA ALA A 109 -1.71 10.40 -1.71
C ALA A 109 -0.54 10.55 -2.70
N ALA A 110 -0.74 10.19 -3.97
CA ALA A 110 0.25 10.37 -5.03
C ALA A 110 0.56 11.85 -5.27
N HIS A 111 -0.48 12.69 -5.37
CA HIS A 111 -0.33 14.13 -5.52
C HIS A 111 0.43 14.75 -4.34
N GLY A 112 -0.02 14.48 -3.11
CA GLY A 112 0.66 14.97 -1.91
C GLY A 112 2.08 14.40 -1.74
N SER A 113 2.40 13.23 -2.31
CA SER A 113 3.77 12.72 -2.37
C SER A 113 4.64 13.52 -3.35
N THR A 114 4.11 13.91 -4.50
CA THR A 114 4.82 14.72 -5.49
C THR A 114 5.13 16.10 -4.94
N GLU A 115 4.15 16.76 -4.31
CA GLU A 115 4.35 18.07 -3.68
C GLU A 115 5.40 18.02 -2.56
N ARG A 116 5.34 17.01 -1.69
CA ARG A 116 6.36 16.82 -0.64
C ARG A 116 7.75 16.56 -1.21
N ARG A 117 7.85 15.81 -2.31
CA ARG A 117 9.13 15.58 -2.98
C ARG A 117 9.69 16.87 -3.58
N GLN A 118 8.88 17.63 -4.32
CA GLN A 118 9.31 18.90 -4.90
C GLN A 118 9.73 19.90 -3.83
N THR A 119 8.96 20.05 -2.75
CA THR A 119 9.33 20.96 -1.65
C THR A 119 10.62 20.55 -0.96
N PHE A 120 10.86 19.24 -0.78
CA PHE A 120 12.14 18.75 -0.27
C PHE A 120 13.29 19.04 -1.25
N GLN A 121 13.07 18.76 -2.54
CA GLN A 121 14.06 18.98 -3.60
C GLN A 121 14.44 20.47 -3.74
N LYS A 122 13.47 21.39 -3.68
CA LYS A 122 13.73 22.84 -3.65
C LYS A 122 14.56 23.28 -2.45
N ARG A 123 14.37 22.65 -1.28
CA ARG A 123 15.21 22.92 -0.10
C ARG A 123 16.62 22.36 -0.30
N ALA A 124 16.72 21.13 -0.82
CA ALA A 124 17.99 20.47 -1.11
C ALA A 124 18.81 21.21 -2.19
N ALA A 125 18.14 21.88 -3.13
CA ALA A 125 18.76 22.68 -4.18
C ALA A 125 19.73 23.77 -3.67
N SER A 126 19.52 24.25 -2.45
CA SER A 126 20.45 25.20 -1.80
C SER A 126 21.84 24.61 -1.53
N VAL A 127 21.93 23.29 -1.37
CA VAL A 127 23.19 22.55 -1.13
C VAL A 127 23.67 21.86 -2.40
N ASP A 128 22.74 21.23 -3.13
CA ASP A 128 23.02 20.58 -4.42
C ASP A 128 22.05 21.11 -5.48
N PRO A 129 22.46 22.11 -6.28
CA PRO A 129 21.63 22.68 -7.35
C PRO A 129 21.15 21.67 -8.39
N ARG A 130 21.71 20.45 -8.42
CA ARG A 130 21.29 19.36 -9.33
C ARG A 130 19.95 18.74 -8.94
N VAL A 131 19.54 18.90 -7.69
CA VAL A 131 18.30 18.30 -7.18
C VAL A 131 17.09 19.22 -7.41
N ASP A 132 17.32 20.46 -7.87
CA ASP A 132 16.27 21.44 -8.12
C ASP A 132 15.25 20.94 -9.16
N PRO A 133 13.95 20.85 -8.82
CA PRO A 133 12.94 20.42 -9.77
C PRO A 133 12.63 21.46 -10.86
N ASP A 134 13.02 22.72 -10.67
CA ASP A 134 12.78 23.80 -11.63
C ASP A 134 13.99 24.01 -12.58
N ARG A 135 15.09 23.28 -12.38
CA ARG A 135 16.27 23.36 -13.25
C ARG A 135 15.98 22.68 -14.60
N ASP A 136 16.36 23.37 -15.68
CA ASP A 136 16.26 22.83 -17.04
C ASP A 136 17.13 21.59 -17.23
N ASP A 137 16.78 20.78 -18.23
CA ASP A 137 17.55 19.57 -18.53
C ASP A 137 18.97 19.96 -18.98
N PRO A 138 20.02 19.46 -18.30
CA PRO A 138 21.42 19.81 -18.58
C PRO A 138 21.84 19.50 -20.03
N ARG A 139 21.13 18.59 -20.70
CA ARG A 139 21.36 18.28 -22.12
C ARG A 139 21.02 19.43 -23.06
N THR A 140 20.19 20.37 -22.64
CA THR A 140 19.82 21.55 -23.43
C THR A 140 20.92 22.60 -23.49
N GLU A 141 21.88 22.55 -22.55
CA GLU A 141 23.01 23.47 -22.47
C GLU A 141 24.19 23.04 -23.35
N LEU A 142 24.19 21.80 -23.84
CA LEU A 142 25.26 21.24 -24.67
C LEU A 142 25.13 21.61 -26.15
N SER A 143 26.27 21.74 -26.82
CA SER A 143 26.29 21.77 -28.28
C SER A 143 25.82 20.44 -28.88
N GLN A 144 25.43 20.46 -30.16
CA GLN A 144 24.96 19.27 -30.86
C GLN A 144 26.02 18.15 -30.90
N ASP A 145 27.29 18.52 -31.05
CA ASP A 145 28.42 17.57 -31.10
C ASP A 145 28.70 16.96 -29.72
N GLU A 146 28.68 17.77 -28.65
CA GLU A 146 28.78 17.28 -27.28
C GLU A 146 27.63 16.34 -26.93
N LEU A 147 26.40 16.72 -27.31
CA LEU A 147 25.22 15.91 -27.06
C LEU A 147 25.26 14.58 -27.82
N ALA A 148 25.76 14.57 -29.06
CA ALA A 148 25.97 13.34 -29.82
C ALA A 148 26.98 12.41 -29.14
N THR A 149 28.06 12.99 -28.60
CA THR A 149 29.10 12.22 -27.92
C THR A 149 28.62 11.69 -26.56
N VAL A 150 27.92 12.51 -25.78
CA VAL A 150 27.25 12.11 -24.52
C VAL A 150 26.27 10.97 -24.76
N ASN A 151 25.48 11.02 -25.84
CA ASN A 151 24.54 9.96 -26.19
C ASN A 151 25.23 8.63 -26.53
N THR A 152 26.38 8.71 -27.21
CA THR A 152 27.20 7.54 -27.56
C THR A 152 27.75 6.88 -26.30
N GLU A 153 28.35 7.67 -25.41
CA GLU A 153 28.89 7.17 -24.14
C GLU A 153 27.79 6.69 -23.18
N ALA A 154 26.64 7.38 -23.13
CA ALA A 154 25.49 6.93 -22.33
C ALA A 154 24.99 5.56 -22.78
N THR A 155 24.97 5.30 -24.10
CA THR A 155 24.62 3.98 -24.64
C THR A 155 25.64 2.93 -24.22
N ARG A 156 26.93 3.25 -24.32
CA ARG A 156 28.00 2.35 -23.89
C ARG A 156 27.92 2.02 -22.40
N LEU A 157 27.73 3.02 -21.55
CA LEU A 157 27.63 2.84 -20.10
C LEU A 157 26.37 2.08 -19.69
N ALA A 158 25.23 2.28 -20.37
CA ALA A 158 24.00 1.54 -20.10
C ALA A 158 24.17 0.02 -20.28
N THR A 159 25.08 -0.43 -21.14
CA THR A 159 25.38 -1.87 -21.30
C THR A 159 26.19 -2.47 -20.15
N ARG A 160 26.83 -1.62 -19.32
CA ARG A 160 27.71 -2.04 -18.22
C ARG A 160 27.13 -1.79 -16.84
N LEU A 161 26.24 -0.80 -16.73
CA LEU A 161 25.62 -0.36 -15.48
C LEU A 161 24.16 -0.82 -15.46
N ASP A 162 23.94 -2.06 -15.03
CA ASP A 162 22.60 -2.63 -14.91
C ASP A 162 21.69 -1.76 -14.01
N GLY A 163 20.41 -1.63 -14.38
CA GLY A 163 19.44 -0.86 -13.61
C GLY A 163 19.46 0.66 -13.85
N TRP A 164 20.40 1.17 -14.65
CA TRP A 164 20.39 2.56 -15.10
C TRP A 164 19.85 2.70 -16.52
N SER A 165 18.96 3.66 -16.74
CA SER A 165 18.48 3.97 -18.09
C SER A 165 19.50 4.82 -18.85
N ARG A 166 19.57 4.65 -20.18
CA ARG A 166 20.39 5.52 -21.04
C ARG A 166 20.08 7.00 -20.81
N ALA A 167 18.81 7.35 -20.63
CA ALA A 167 18.41 8.73 -20.39
C ALA A 167 18.99 9.27 -19.06
N ALA A 168 18.92 8.49 -17.99
CA ALA A 168 19.49 8.88 -16.70
C ALA A 168 21.02 9.08 -16.78
N ILE A 169 21.72 8.16 -17.46
CA ILE A 169 23.17 8.28 -17.68
C ILE A 169 23.49 9.50 -18.54
N SER A 170 22.72 9.73 -19.62
CA SER A 170 22.91 10.87 -20.51
C SER A 170 22.72 12.21 -19.78
N CYS A 171 21.71 12.33 -18.91
CA CYS A 171 21.54 13.52 -18.08
C CYS A 171 22.74 13.72 -17.16
N ARG A 172 23.19 12.67 -16.44
CA ARG A 172 24.36 12.76 -15.55
C ARG A 172 25.66 13.12 -16.26
N LEU A 173 25.87 12.58 -17.47
CA LEU A 173 27.01 12.96 -18.30
C LEU A 173 26.92 14.41 -18.76
N ALA A 174 25.74 14.88 -19.16
CA ALA A 174 25.54 16.27 -19.55
C ALA A 174 25.79 17.23 -18.40
N GLU A 175 25.26 16.94 -17.20
CA GLU A 175 25.57 17.70 -15.98
C GLU A 175 27.08 17.77 -15.76
N ALA A 176 27.76 16.64 -15.95
CA ALA A 176 29.17 16.58 -15.70
C ALA A 176 30.01 17.39 -16.68
N VAL A 177 29.58 17.49 -17.94
CA VAL A 177 30.23 18.31 -18.97
C VAL A 177 29.93 19.80 -18.73
N VAL A 178 28.68 20.14 -18.36
CA VAL A 178 28.28 21.52 -18.01
C VAL A 178 29.05 22.05 -16.79
N ASP A 179 29.38 21.21 -15.82
CA ASP A 179 30.26 21.56 -14.68
C ASP A 179 31.76 21.75 -15.08
N ASP A 180 32.04 22.16 -16.31
CA ASP A 180 33.37 22.39 -16.90
C ASP A 180 34.33 21.19 -16.81
N LYS A 181 33.81 19.96 -16.93
CA LYS A 181 34.68 18.78 -17.07
C LYS A 181 34.79 18.39 -18.53
N ASP A 182 36.02 18.08 -18.95
CA ASP A 182 36.21 17.43 -20.24
C ASP A 182 35.42 16.11 -20.27
N LEU A 183 34.97 15.73 -21.46
CA LEU A 183 34.09 14.58 -21.65
C LEU A 183 34.68 13.28 -21.06
N THR A 184 35.99 13.08 -21.15
CA THR A 184 36.62 11.84 -20.67
C THR A 184 36.60 11.78 -19.15
N SER A 185 36.93 12.89 -18.48
CA SER A 185 36.80 13.04 -17.04
C SER A 185 35.35 12.92 -16.57
N ALA A 186 34.40 13.48 -17.32
CA ALA A 186 32.97 13.36 -17.05
C ALA A 186 32.53 11.89 -17.07
N VAL A 187 32.92 11.14 -18.09
CA VAL A 187 32.58 9.71 -18.24
C VAL A 187 33.16 8.87 -17.10
N VAL A 188 34.45 9.05 -16.76
CA VAL A 188 35.10 8.29 -15.68
C VAL A 188 34.43 8.56 -14.33
N ARG A 189 34.15 9.85 -14.03
CA ARG A 189 33.45 10.24 -12.81
C ARG A 189 32.07 9.62 -12.72
N VAL A 190 31.24 9.84 -13.74
CA VAL A 190 29.85 9.35 -13.75
C VAL A 190 29.80 7.83 -13.68
N PHE A 191 30.71 7.13 -14.37
CA PHE A 191 30.79 5.68 -14.25
C PHE A 191 31.10 5.24 -12.82
N GLY A 192 32.08 5.87 -12.15
CA GLY A 192 32.42 5.56 -10.77
C GLY A 192 31.26 5.82 -9.80
N GLU A 193 30.62 6.98 -9.91
CA GLU A 193 29.47 7.37 -9.08
C GLU A 193 28.30 6.39 -9.26
N LEU A 194 27.96 6.06 -10.51
CA LEU A 194 26.83 5.18 -10.80
C LEU A 194 27.12 3.72 -10.48
N GLN A 195 28.37 3.24 -10.65
CA GLN A 195 28.77 1.89 -10.24
C GLN A 195 28.62 1.68 -8.73
N MET A 196 28.92 2.72 -7.95
CA MET A 196 28.89 2.68 -6.49
C MET A 196 27.58 3.18 -5.91
N ALA A 197 26.59 3.53 -6.74
CA ALA A 197 25.33 4.09 -6.30
C ALA A 197 24.47 3.11 -5.47
N PRO A 198 23.52 3.60 -4.66
CA PRO A 198 22.61 2.74 -3.92
C PRO A 198 21.81 1.83 -4.86
N GLY A 199 21.56 0.59 -4.43
CA GLY A 199 20.86 -0.42 -5.23
C GLY A 199 21.74 -1.14 -6.25
N GLN A 200 22.97 -0.69 -6.48
CA GLN A 200 23.91 -1.33 -7.42
C GLN A 200 24.73 -2.43 -6.76
N VAL A 201 25.13 -3.40 -7.58
CA VAL A 201 26.09 -4.44 -7.22
C VAL A 201 27.49 -3.84 -7.31
N VAL A 202 28.12 -3.70 -6.15
CA VAL A 202 29.43 -3.09 -5.98
C VAL A 202 30.53 -4.15 -6.13
N PRO A 203 31.61 -3.88 -6.89
CA PRO A 203 32.78 -4.77 -6.93
C PRO A 203 33.40 -4.93 -5.53
N ILE A 204 33.74 -6.17 -5.15
CA ILE A 204 34.22 -6.48 -3.80
C ILE A 204 35.50 -5.70 -3.44
N GLY A 205 36.40 -5.49 -4.40
CA GLY A 205 37.63 -4.72 -4.22
C GLY A 205 37.42 -3.23 -3.95
N LYS A 206 36.23 -2.69 -4.20
CA LYS A 206 35.90 -1.27 -3.97
C LYS A 206 35.02 -1.04 -2.73
N LEU A 207 34.77 -2.07 -1.92
CA LEU A 207 33.89 -1.95 -0.75
C LEU A 207 34.39 -0.95 0.31
N GLU A 208 35.69 -0.67 0.32
CA GLU A 208 36.32 0.33 1.21
C GLU A 208 35.94 1.76 0.82
N ASP A 209 35.78 2.03 -0.48
CA ASP A 209 35.44 3.36 -1.02
C ASP A 209 33.96 3.74 -0.85
N VAL A 210 33.11 2.79 -0.44
CA VAL A 210 31.67 3.01 -0.29
C VAL A 210 31.38 3.70 1.05
N ASP A 211 30.72 4.86 1.08
CA ASP A 211 30.34 5.49 2.36
C ASP A 211 28.87 5.21 2.77
N ARG A 212 28.49 3.93 2.78
CA ARG A 212 27.17 3.51 3.30
C ARG A 212 27.25 2.23 4.12
N LYS A 213 26.24 2.03 4.95
CA LYS A 213 26.14 0.88 5.87
C LYS A 213 25.75 -0.41 5.16
N GLU A 214 25.08 -0.34 4.02
CA GLU A 214 24.56 -1.51 3.32
C GLU A 214 25.03 -1.53 1.87
N VAL A 215 25.42 -2.70 1.38
CA VAL A 215 25.95 -2.88 0.03
C VAL A 215 25.39 -4.14 -0.61
N SER A 216 25.33 -4.16 -1.94
CA SER A 216 25.05 -5.37 -2.69
C SER A 216 26.32 -5.83 -3.39
N ILE A 217 26.57 -7.14 -3.42
CA ILE A 217 27.74 -7.74 -4.07
C ILE A 217 27.33 -8.98 -4.88
N ASP A 218 28.15 -9.33 -5.86
CA ASP A 218 28.04 -10.56 -6.65
C ASP A 218 29.42 -11.20 -6.65
N GLY A 219 29.49 -12.48 -6.27
CA GLY A 219 30.77 -13.17 -6.17
C GLY A 219 30.59 -14.67 -5.98
N ARG A 220 31.71 -15.40 -6.07
CA ARG A 220 31.76 -16.84 -5.83
C ARG A 220 32.26 -17.11 -4.42
N VAL A 221 31.56 -17.99 -3.71
CA VAL A 221 31.96 -18.48 -2.39
C VAL A 221 33.23 -19.30 -2.56
N LYS A 222 34.33 -18.87 -1.95
CA LYS A 222 35.64 -19.54 -2.06
C LYS A 222 35.84 -20.57 -0.98
N THR A 223 35.49 -20.23 0.26
CA THR A 223 35.73 -21.08 1.43
C THR A 223 34.67 -20.79 2.47
N LEU A 224 34.16 -21.84 3.11
CA LEU A 224 33.31 -21.78 4.29
C LEU A 224 34.08 -22.33 5.48
N TRP A 225 33.94 -21.70 6.64
CA TRP A 225 34.55 -22.15 7.87
C TRP A 225 33.49 -22.59 8.88
N ASP A 226 33.93 -23.39 9.84
CA ASP A 226 33.09 -23.76 10.98
C ASP A 226 32.75 -22.52 11.83
N PRO A 227 31.47 -22.25 12.13
CA PRO A 227 31.08 -21.08 12.90
C PRO A 227 31.65 -21.10 14.33
N SER A 228 32.37 -20.05 14.71
CA SER A 228 32.95 -19.94 16.06
C SER A 228 31.93 -19.63 17.16
N HIS A 229 30.66 -19.35 16.82
CA HIS A 229 29.60 -19.00 17.77
C HIS A 229 28.24 -19.51 17.29
N PRO A 230 27.34 -20.02 18.17
CA PRO A 230 26.05 -20.59 17.78
C PRO A 230 25.06 -19.61 17.12
N SER A 231 25.33 -18.31 17.23
CA SER A 231 24.53 -17.25 16.58
C SER A 231 24.89 -17.06 15.11
N ILE A 232 26.02 -17.59 14.66
CA ILE A 232 26.49 -17.54 13.27
C ILE A 232 25.98 -18.81 12.59
N ALA A 233 25.24 -18.66 11.50
CA ALA A 233 24.79 -19.79 10.68
C ALA A 233 25.91 -20.26 9.75
N GLN A 234 26.55 -19.33 9.04
CA GLN A 234 27.68 -19.61 8.16
C GLN A 234 28.65 -18.44 8.18
N VAL A 235 29.93 -18.72 7.96
CA VAL A 235 30.95 -17.71 7.76
C VAL A 235 31.90 -18.19 6.68
N GLY A 236 32.33 -17.29 5.81
CA GLY A 236 33.12 -17.65 4.65
C GLY A 236 33.80 -16.49 3.96
N LEU A 237 34.52 -16.82 2.89
CA LEU A 237 35.16 -15.88 1.99
C LEU A 237 34.40 -15.88 0.66
N ILE A 238 34.04 -14.69 0.19
CA ILE A 238 33.45 -14.48 -1.13
C ILE A 238 34.39 -13.61 -1.97
N ALA A 239 34.53 -13.93 -3.24
CA ALA A 239 35.43 -13.22 -4.14
C ALA A 239 34.82 -13.02 -5.54
N ASP A 240 35.20 -11.92 -6.16
CA ASP A 240 34.96 -11.59 -7.56
C ASP A 240 36.29 -11.25 -8.24
N ASP A 241 36.25 -10.76 -9.47
CA ASP A 241 37.46 -10.40 -10.22
C ASP A 241 38.19 -9.17 -9.63
N SER A 242 37.52 -8.40 -8.77
CA SER A 242 38.06 -7.18 -8.16
C SER A 242 38.68 -7.40 -6.78
N GLY A 243 38.27 -8.44 -6.05
CA GLY A 243 38.79 -8.73 -4.73
C GLY A 243 38.04 -9.82 -3.98
N GLN A 244 38.34 -9.93 -2.69
CA GLN A 244 37.71 -10.90 -1.78
C GLN A 244 37.40 -10.26 -0.44
N THR A 245 36.28 -10.67 0.18
CA THR A 245 35.84 -10.18 1.49
C THR A 245 35.26 -11.32 2.31
N ARG A 246 35.32 -11.17 3.63
CA ARG A 246 34.69 -12.09 4.58
C ARG A 246 33.19 -11.80 4.63
N VAL A 247 32.38 -12.84 4.53
CA VAL A 247 30.92 -12.78 4.73
C VAL A 247 30.52 -13.59 5.96
N THR A 248 29.63 -13.03 6.78
CA THR A 248 29.05 -13.69 7.96
C THR A 248 27.54 -13.71 7.82
N ILE A 249 26.94 -14.89 7.85
CA ILE A 249 25.50 -15.10 7.80
C ILE A 249 25.00 -15.39 9.21
N TRP A 250 24.14 -14.52 9.73
CA TRP A 250 23.59 -14.67 11.07
C TRP A 250 22.42 -15.65 11.09
N LYS A 251 22.30 -16.48 12.14
CA LYS A 251 21.19 -17.42 12.29
C LYS A 251 19.82 -16.72 12.32
N ALA A 252 19.76 -15.53 12.92
CA ALA A 252 18.56 -14.70 12.96
C ALA A 252 18.16 -14.09 11.60
N SER A 253 19.01 -14.19 10.57
CA SER A 253 18.66 -13.75 9.21
C SER A 253 17.74 -14.74 8.48
N GLU A 254 17.70 -16.00 8.93
CA GLU A 254 17.01 -17.10 8.23
C GLU A 254 17.37 -17.21 6.74
N ALA A 255 18.56 -16.73 6.36
CA ALA A 255 19.01 -16.70 4.98
C ALA A 255 19.23 -18.13 4.43
N PRO A 256 19.02 -18.34 3.12
CA PRO A 256 19.30 -19.63 2.49
C PRO A 256 20.77 -20.03 2.62
N TRP A 257 21.03 -21.33 2.79
CA TRP A 257 22.39 -21.87 2.87
C TRP A 257 23.14 -21.68 1.55
N ILE A 258 24.39 -21.23 1.64
CA ILE A 258 25.34 -21.11 0.53
C ILE A 258 26.32 -22.29 0.53
N ALA A 259 26.80 -22.70 -0.64
CA ALA A 259 27.81 -23.75 -0.80
C ALA A 259 29.15 -23.18 -1.28
N GLU A 260 30.25 -23.87 -0.97
CA GLU A 260 31.55 -23.56 -1.56
C GLU A 260 31.52 -23.73 -3.08
N GLY A 261 32.23 -22.85 -3.79
CA GLY A 261 32.26 -22.83 -5.24
C GLY A 261 31.02 -22.24 -5.88
N GLU A 262 29.98 -21.87 -5.14
CA GLU A 262 28.73 -21.34 -5.68
C GLU A 262 28.79 -19.84 -5.96
N ARG A 263 28.19 -19.38 -7.07
CA ARG A 263 28.00 -17.95 -7.32
C ARG A 263 26.74 -17.45 -6.63
N VAL A 264 26.88 -16.38 -5.85
CA VAL A 264 25.79 -15.76 -5.08
C VAL A 264 25.78 -14.26 -5.30
N ARG A 265 24.58 -13.68 -5.29
CA ARG A 265 24.36 -12.24 -5.30
C ARG A 265 23.65 -11.85 -4.00
N ILE A 266 24.34 -11.09 -3.16
CA ILE A 266 23.85 -10.68 -1.85
C ILE A 266 23.43 -9.22 -1.94
N HIS A 267 22.17 -8.92 -1.67
CA HIS A 267 21.63 -7.57 -1.61
C HIS A 267 21.45 -7.11 -0.17
N GLY A 268 21.77 -5.84 0.11
CA GLY A 268 21.56 -5.24 1.43
C GLY A 268 22.40 -5.88 2.53
N ALA A 269 23.62 -6.33 2.23
CA ALA A 269 24.55 -6.83 3.24
C ALA A 269 25.06 -5.67 4.09
N ALA A 270 25.04 -5.83 5.41
CA ALA A 270 25.58 -4.84 6.33
C ALA A 270 27.11 -4.83 6.28
N ARG A 271 27.69 -3.67 6.02
CA ARG A 271 29.13 -3.44 5.98
C ARG A 271 29.68 -3.27 7.39
N ASN A 272 30.73 -4.00 7.70
CA ASN A 272 31.48 -3.89 8.95
C ASN A 272 32.99 -3.89 8.67
N TRP A 273 33.80 -3.52 9.66
CA TRP A 273 35.26 -3.56 9.59
C TRP A 273 35.80 -4.69 10.46
N TYR A 274 36.69 -5.49 9.89
CA TYR A 274 37.35 -6.59 10.59
C TYR A 274 38.81 -6.65 10.14
N GLU A 275 39.74 -6.54 11.10
CA GLU A 275 41.19 -6.60 10.86
C GLU A 275 41.66 -5.62 9.75
N GLY A 276 41.09 -4.42 9.73
CA GLY A 276 41.46 -3.38 8.75
C GLY A 276 40.89 -3.61 7.34
N ARG A 277 40.04 -4.61 7.13
CA ARG A 277 39.34 -4.86 5.86
C ARG A 277 37.83 -4.79 6.06
N VAL A 278 37.13 -4.47 4.98
CA VAL A 278 35.67 -4.56 4.98
C VAL A 278 35.24 -6.02 5.04
N SER A 279 34.27 -6.30 5.90
CA SER A 279 33.55 -7.56 6.04
C SER A 279 32.06 -7.31 5.87
N LEU A 280 31.32 -8.32 5.42
CA LEU A 280 29.89 -8.24 5.15
C LEU A 280 29.11 -9.13 6.11
N ALA A 281 27.97 -8.65 6.57
CA ALA A 281 27.05 -9.37 7.42
C ALA A 281 25.69 -9.48 6.73
N VAL A 282 25.20 -10.72 6.55
CA VAL A 282 23.84 -11.00 6.06
C VAL A 282 22.90 -10.99 7.25
N THR A 283 21.94 -10.08 7.22
CA THR A 283 20.94 -9.86 8.28
C THR A 283 19.54 -10.17 7.75
N GLY A 284 18.50 -10.03 8.59
CA GLY A 284 17.11 -10.24 8.15
C GLY A 284 16.62 -9.23 7.09
N TRP A 285 17.36 -8.16 6.83
CA TRP A 285 17.08 -7.20 5.75
C TRP A 285 17.85 -7.49 4.46
N SER A 286 18.69 -8.53 4.48
CA SER A 286 19.53 -8.91 3.35
C SER A 286 18.88 -10.05 2.57
N THR A 287 19.05 -10.04 1.24
CA THR A 287 18.51 -11.09 0.36
C THR A 287 19.64 -11.75 -0.42
N ILE A 288 19.66 -13.08 -0.46
CA ILE A 288 20.63 -13.85 -1.26
C ILE A 288 19.93 -14.43 -2.48
N HIS A 289 20.46 -14.14 -3.67
CA HIS A 289 20.06 -14.75 -4.93
C HIS A 289 21.15 -15.68 -5.44
N PHE A 290 20.73 -16.73 -6.14
CA PHE A 290 21.60 -17.78 -6.67
C PHE A 290 21.47 -17.83 -8.19
N PRO A 291 22.30 -17.11 -8.96
CA PRO A 291 22.21 -17.06 -10.42
C PRO A 291 22.38 -18.41 -11.13
N GLU A 292 23.05 -19.37 -10.46
CA GLU A 292 23.36 -20.70 -10.99
C GLU A 292 22.37 -21.79 -10.50
N ARG A 293 21.67 -21.58 -9.36
CA ARG A 293 20.68 -22.56 -8.88
C ARG A 293 19.45 -22.57 -9.79
N GLY A 294 18.96 -23.76 -10.10
CA GLY A 294 17.74 -23.94 -10.88
C GLY A 294 17.94 -23.93 -12.39
N ARG A 295 19.18 -23.87 -12.91
CA ARG A 295 19.49 -24.13 -14.34
C ARG A 295 19.51 -25.63 -14.65
N TRP A 296 18.45 -26.34 -14.31
CA TRP A 296 18.35 -27.79 -14.57
C TRP A 296 18.13 -28.12 -16.06
N TRP A 297 17.93 -27.10 -16.92
CA TRP A 297 17.69 -27.22 -18.36
C TRP A 297 18.92 -26.94 -19.25
N GLU A 298 20.10 -26.72 -18.67
CA GLU A 298 21.38 -26.60 -19.42
C GLU A 298 22.21 -27.91 -19.41
N ALA A 299 21.64 -29.01 -18.91
CA ALA A 299 22.26 -30.33 -18.80
C ALA A 299 21.85 -31.29 -19.94
#